data_AF-A0AAW1IYZ7-F1
#
_entry.id   AF-A0AAW1IYZ7-F1
#
_cell.length_a   1.000
_cell.length_b   1.000
_cell.length_c   1.000
_cell.angle_alpha   90.00
_cell.angle_beta   90.00
_cell.angle_gamma   90.00
#
_symmetry.space_group_name_H-M   'P 1'
#
loop_
_entity.id
_entity.type
_entity.pdbx_description
1 polymer ?
#
loop_
_entity_poly.entity_id
_entity_poly.type
_entity_poly.pdbx_seq_one_letter_code
_entity_poly.pdbx_strand_id
1 'polypeptide(L)'
;MSYVKRAIKFFNKNAVAITGVGIIIGIHWLWDRLQNVPELVPEKDRREMPIIKGAKYLKDKVVLQYTSIKDGFLSPENKNESKQD
;
A
#
# COMPACT_ATOMS: atom_id res chain seq x y z
N MET A 1 -17.00 -34.61 13.10
CA MET A 1 -17.69 -33.38 12.63
C MET A 1 -17.30 -33.17 11.17
N SER A 2 -18.26 -33.13 10.23
CA SER A 2 -17.96 -33.05 8.78
C SER A 2 -17.24 -31.75 8.40
N TYR A 3 -16.21 -31.85 7.55
CA TYR A 3 -15.41 -30.73 7.05
C TYR A 3 -16.27 -29.64 6.39
N VAL A 4 -17.36 -30.04 5.74
CA VAL A 4 -18.34 -29.13 5.11
C VAL A 4 -19.02 -28.23 6.15
N LYS A 5 -19.39 -28.80 7.31
CA LYS A 5 -19.99 -28.02 8.41
C LYS A 5 -19.00 -27.02 9.02
N ARG A 6 -17.70 -27.34 9.05
CA ARG A 6 -16.65 -26.40 9.47
C ARG A 6 -16.47 -25.26 8.48
N ALA A 7 -16.45 -25.56 7.18
CA ALA A 7 -16.34 -24.55 6.13
C ALA A 7 -17.54 -23.58 6.18
N ILE A 8 -18.78 -24.09 6.21
CA ILE A 8 -19.99 -23.24 6.29
C ILE A 8 -19.96 -22.36 7.54
N LYS A 9 -19.56 -22.90 8.70
CA LYS A 9 -19.44 -22.12 9.93
C LYS A 9 -18.37 -21.02 9.82
N PHE A 10 -17.28 -21.28 9.11
CA PHE A 10 -16.23 -20.30 8.85
C PHE A 10 -16.71 -19.19 7.90
N PHE A 11 -17.37 -19.54 6.80
CA PHE A 11 -17.94 -18.56 5.87
C PHE A 11 -19.00 -17.69 6.55
N ASN A 12 -19.91 -18.27 7.33
CA ASN A 12 -20.93 -17.52 8.06
C ASN A 12 -20.32 -16.59 9.11
N LYS A 13 -19.28 -17.04 9.83
CA LYS A 13 -18.60 -16.21 10.84
C LYS A 13 -17.86 -15.03 10.22
N ASN A 14 -17.33 -15.20 9.00
CA ASN A 14 -16.55 -14.17 8.30
C ASN A 14 -17.32 -13.55 7.13
N ALA A 15 -18.65 -13.73 7.06
CA ALA A 15 -19.46 -13.34 5.90
C ALA A 15 -19.33 -11.84 5.60
N VAL A 16 -19.29 -11.01 6.63
CA VAL A 16 -19.11 -9.55 6.50
C VAL A 16 -17.74 -9.21 5.91
N ALA A 17 -16.67 -9.86 6.37
CA ALA A 17 -15.33 -9.62 5.84
C ALA A 17 -15.21 -10.09 4.38
N ILE A 18 -15.75 -11.26 4.05
CA ILE A 18 -15.74 -11.81 2.69
C ILE A 18 -16.53 -10.90 1.74
N THR A 19 -17.72 -10.47 2.16
CA THR A 19 -18.55 -9.52 1.41
C THR A 19 -17.84 -8.17 1.25
N GLY A 20 -17.23 -7.66 2.33
CA GLY A 20 -16.48 -6.41 2.32
C GLY A 20 -15.29 -6.45 1.36
N VAL A 21 -14.52 -7.54 1.36
CA VAL A 21 -13.42 -7.75 0.40
C VAL A 21 -13.95 -7.78 -1.04
N GLY A 22 -15.06 -8.47 -1.30
CA GLY A 22 -15.71 -8.48 -2.61
C GLY A 22 -16.12 -7.09 -3.09
N ILE A 23 -16.72 -6.28 -2.20
CA ILE A 23 -17.11 -4.89 -2.49
C ILE A 23 -15.87 -4.04 -2.81
N ILE A 24 -14.82 -4.15 -2.00
CA ILE A 24 -13.57 -3.41 -2.23
C ILE A 24 -13.02 -3.74 -3.61
N ILE A 25 -12.90 -5.02 -3.96
CA ILE A 25 -12.41 -5.44 -5.29
C ILE A 25 -13.29 -4.86 -6.40
N GLY A 26 -14.62 -4.92 -6.23
CA GLY A 26 -15.58 -4.37 -7.19
C GLY A 26 -15.42 -2.87 -7.42
N ILE A 27 -15.23 -2.09 -6.34
CA ILE A 27 -15.00 -0.64 -6.43
C ILE A 27 -13.70 -0.34 -7.19
N HIS A 28 -12.63 -1.11 -6.97
CA HIS A 28 -11.37 -0.92 -7.67
C HIS A 28 -11.49 -1.21 -9.17
N TRP A 29 -12.18 -2.29 -9.52
CA TRP A 29 -12.43 -2.64 -10.91
C TRP A 29 -13.32 -1.61 -11.61
N LEU A 30 -14.37 -1.13 -10.93
CA LEU A 30 -15.25 -0.09 -11.46
C LEU A 30 -14.51 1.22 -11.69
N TRP A 31 -13.65 1.62 -10.74
CA TRP A 31 -12.83 2.82 -10.86
C TRP A 31 -11.89 2.75 -12.06
N ASP A 32 -11.20 1.63 -12.24
CA ASP A 32 -10.33 1.39 -13.40
C ASP A 32 -11.12 1.46 -14.72
N ARG A 33 -12.31 0.86 -14.74
CA ARG A 33 -13.16 0.87 -15.92
C ARG A 33 -13.59 2.28 -16.30
N LEU A 34 -13.96 3.11 -15.32
CA LEU A 34 -14.33 4.51 -15.53
C LEU A 34 -13.16 5.36 -16.08
N GLN A 35 -11.95 5.14 -15.58
CA GLN A 35 -10.73 5.84 -16.05
C GLN A 35 -10.34 5.44 -17.49
N ASN A 36 -10.74 4.24 -17.92
CA ASN A 36 -10.50 3.74 -19.28
C ASN A 36 -11.55 4.19 -20.32
N VAL A 37 -12.54 5.00 -19.92
CA VAL A 37 -13.51 5.60 -20.86
C VAL A 37 -13.00 6.99 -21.26
N PRO A 38 -12.48 7.17 -22.49
CA PRO A 38 -11.90 8.44 -22.93
C PRO A 38 -12.93 9.57 -23.03
N GLU A 39 -14.22 9.24 -23.10
CA GLU A 39 -15.34 10.18 -23.09
C GLU A 39 -15.61 10.79 -21.70
N LEU A 40 -15.23 10.09 -20.62
CA LEU A 40 -15.41 10.53 -19.24
C LEU A 40 -14.13 11.14 -18.65
N VAL A 41 -12.96 10.62 -19.03
CA VAL A 41 -11.66 11.09 -18.53
C VAL A 41 -10.67 11.19 -19.70
N PRO A 42 -10.20 12.41 -20.05
CA PRO A 42 -9.12 12.59 -21.01
C PRO A 42 -7.86 11.82 -20.58
N GLU A 43 -7.10 11.26 -21.52
CA GLU A 43 -5.94 10.42 -21.21
C GLU A 43 -4.91 11.09 -20.30
N LYS A 44 -4.75 12.42 -20.44
CA LYS A 44 -3.88 13.28 -19.63
C LYS A 44 -4.30 13.39 -18.15
N ASP A 45 -5.57 13.15 -17.86
CA ASP A 45 -6.17 13.32 -16.53
C ASP A 45 -6.46 11.96 -15.84
N ARG A 46 -6.08 10.85 -16.50
CA ARG A 46 -6.22 9.50 -15.94
C ARG A 46 -5.43 9.39 -14.63
N ARG A 47 -6.14 9.11 -13.53
CA ARG A 47 -5.53 8.97 -12.20
C ARG A 47 -5.28 7.50 -11.90
N GLU A 48 -4.07 7.20 -11.42
CA GLU A 48 -3.72 5.88 -10.90
C GLU A 48 -4.68 5.46 -9.77
N MET A 49 -4.92 4.15 -9.66
CA MET A 49 -5.78 3.62 -8.61
C MET A 49 -5.31 4.06 -7.22
N PRO A 50 -6.23 4.42 -6.30
CA PRO A 50 -5.88 4.89 -4.96
C PRO A 50 -4.98 3.92 -4.18
N ILE A 51 -5.17 2.60 -4.34
CA ILE A 51 -4.31 1.58 -3.71
C ILE A 51 -2.88 1.67 -4.23
N ILE A 52 -2.69 1.81 -5.54
CA ILE A 52 -1.35 1.87 -6.16
C ILE A 52 -0.64 3.14 -5.70
N LYS A 53 -1.38 4.26 -5.63
CA LYS A 53 -0.87 5.52 -5.09
C LYS A 53 -0.48 5.40 -3.61
N GLY A 54 -1.30 4.73 -2.80
CA GLY A 54 -1.00 4.45 -1.40
C GLY A 54 0.22 3.56 -1.21
N ALA A 55 0.37 2.52 -2.04
CA ALA A 55 1.52 1.63 -2.02
C ALA A 55 2.81 2.36 -2.42
N LYS A 56 2.77 3.21 -3.45
CA LYS A 56 3.90 4.09 -3.82
C LYS A 56 4.28 5.02 -2.67
N TYR A 57 3.29 5.68 -2.05
CA TYR A 57 3.53 6.58 -0.92
C TYR A 57 4.19 5.88 0.27
N LEU A 58 3.74 4.67 0.61
CA LEU A 58 4.34 3.86 1.68
C LEU A 58 5.76 3.43 1.32
N LYS A 59 5.99 2.99 0.07
CA LYS A 59 7.33 2.63 -0.41
C LYS A 59 8.29 3.82 -0.31
N ASP A 60 7.87 5.01 -0.75
CA ASP A 60 8.71 6.21 -0.73
C ASP A 60 9.07 6.62 0.70
N LYS A 61 8.12 6.53 1.65
CA LYS A 61 8.42 6.77 3.08
C LYS A 61 9.41 5.78 3.66
N VAL A 62 9.26 4.48 3.36
CA VAL A 62 10.17 3.43 3.85
C VAL A 62 11.57 3.61 3.26
N VAL A 63 11.68 3.95 1.97
CA VAL A 63 12.96 4.20 1.31
C VAL A 63 13.65 5.44 1.88
N LEU A 64 12.92 6.53 2.13
CA LEU A 64 13.46 7.73 2.77
C LEU A 64 13.96 7.45 4.19
N GLN A 65 13.21 6.66 4.97
CA GLN A 65 13.61 6.27 6.32
C GLN A 65 14.85 5.37 6.30
N TYR A 66 14.93 4.41 5.38
CA TYR A 66 16.10 3.53 5.23
C TYR A 66 17.34 4.32 4.80
N THR A 67 17.19 5.28 3.89
CA THR A 67 18.29 6.13 3.41
C THR A 67 18.79 7.04 4.53
N SER A 68 17.89 7.68 5.28
CA SER A 68 18.26 8.50 6.44
C SER A 68 18.97 7.72 7.54
N ILE A 69 18.56 6.49 7.83
CA ILE A 69 19.23 5.62 8.81
C ILE A 69 20.60 5.18 8.29
N LYS A 70 20.72 4.84 7.01
CA LYS A 70 21.99 4.43 6.40
C LYS A 70 23.01 5.55 6.39
N ASP A 71 22.60 6.78 6.07
CA ASP A 71 23.49 7.94 6.06
C ASP A 71 23.89 8.37 7.48
N GLY A 72 22.99 8.25 8.46
CA GLY A 72 23.30 8.47 9.88
C GLY A 72 24.17 7.38 10.50
N PHE A 73 24.15 6.16 9.97
CA PHE A 73 25.00 5.04 10.40
C PHE A 73 26.38 5.07 9.73
N LEU A 74 26.48 5.55 8.48
CA LEU A 74 27.75 5.65 7.74
C LEU A 74 28.53 6.95 8.00
N SER A 75 27.98 7.87 8.77
CA SER A 75 28.69 9.05 9.27
C SER A 75 28.89 8.98 10.79
N PRO A 76 29.74 8.07 11.32
CA PRO A 76 30.29 8.26 12.64
C PRO A 76 31.17 9.51 12.58
N GLU A 77 30.62 10.60 13.11
CA GLU A 77 31.30 11.86 13.36
C GLU A 77 32.67 11.56 13.99
N ASN A 78 33.75 11.83 13.26
CA ASN A 78 35.11 11.85 13.76
C ASN A 78 35.22 12.96 14.81
N LYS A 79 34.82 12.67 16.05
CA LYS A 79 35.08 13.49 17.22
C LYS A 79 36.37 13.04 17.90
N ASN A 80 37.53 13.16 17.27
CA ASN A 80 38.82 12.98 17.96
C ASN A 80 40.00 13.72 17.31
N GLU A 81 39.83 14.92 16.73
CA GLU A 81 40.97 15.77 16.37
C GLU A 81 40.67 17.26 16.61
N SER A 82 40.75 17.70 17.87
CA SER A 82 41.22 19.05 18.22
C SER A 82 41.40 19.17 19.75
N LYS A 83 42.40 18.48 20.29
CA LYS A 83 43.09 18.94 21.50
C LYS A 83 44.50 19.36 21.11
N GLN A 84 44.53 20.52 20.46
CA GLN A 84 45.63 21.49 20.39
C GLN A 84 44.89 22.80 20.74
N ASP A 85 45.24 23.58 21.75
CA ASP A 85 46.54 23.85 22.38
C ASP A 85 46.38 24.10 23.90
#